data_AF-A0A091UTB0-F1
#
_entry.id   AF-A0A091UTB0-F1
#
_cell.length_a   1.000
_cell.length_b   1.000
_cell.length_c   1.000
_cell.angle_alpha   90.00
_cell.angle_beta   90.00
_cell.angle_gamma   90.00
#
_symmetry.space_group_name_H-M   'P 1'
#
loop_
_entity.id
_entity.type
_entity.pdbx_description
1 polymer ?
#
loop_
_entity_poly.entity_id
_entity_poly.type
_entity_poly.pdbx_seq_one_letter_code
_entity_poly.pdbx_strand_id
1 'polypeptide(L)'
;QCAARIPEAGAVLDLLEKCPEHQKKGGFPVVVFEGLDATGKTTVTQSVKDTLNGVLLRSPPACINQWRAIFDDEPAPIKRAFYAAGNYILASEIAEASTQAPVIIDRYWHSTAAYTIATEINGKVQDLPPVHDEVYKWPEDLLKPDLVL
;
A
#
# COMPACT_ATOMS: atom_id res chain seq x y z
N GLN A 1 -20.86 9.79 6.81
CA GLN A 1 -20.59 10.58 8.03
C GLN A 1 -19.10 10.93 8.20
N CYS A 2 -18.14 10.10 7.76
CA CYS A 2 -16.71 10.45 7.80
C CYS A 2 -16.33 11.67 6.96
N ALA A 3 -16.81 11.80 5.72
CA ALA A 3 -16.46 12.95 4.85
C ALA A 3 -16.91 14.32 5.42
N ALA A 4 -17.92 14.34 6.30
CA ALA A 4 -18.36 15.56 6.98
C ALA A 4 -17.44 15.96 8.16
N ARG A 5 -16.58 15.04 8.62
CA ARG A 5 -15.62 15.25 9.72
C ARG A 5 -14.18 15.35 9.23
N ILE A 6 -13.85 14.64 8.15
CA ILE A 6 -12.54 14.59 7.50
C ILE A 6 -12.76 14.94 6.02
N PRO A 7 -12.70 16.22 5.63
CA PRO A 7 -12.94 16.64 4.24
C PRO A 7 -12.07 15.91 3.21
N GLU A 8 -10.82 15.60 3.58
CA GLU A 8 -9.83 14.89 2.78
C GLU A 8 -10.28 13.48 2.41
N ALA A 9 -11.15 12.85 3.23
CA ALA A 9 -11.71 11.54 2.91
C ALA A 9 -12.55 11.57 1.63
N GLY A 10 -13.24 12.69 1.35
CA GLY A 10 -13.95 12.87 0.08
C GLY A 10 -12.99 12.84 -1.11
N ALA A 11 -11.88 13.57 -1.01
CA ALA A 11 -10.89 13.65 -2.08
C ALA A 11 -10.14 12.32 -2.31
N VAL A 12 -9.89 11.53 -1.26
CA VAL A 12 -9.35 10.15 -1.41
C VAL A 12 -10.35 9.26 -2.14
N LEU A 13 -11.64 9.32 -1.78
CA LEU A 13 -12.69 8.54 -2.45
C LEU A 13 -12.84 8.92 -3.92
N ASP A 14 -12.83 10.22 -4.24
CA ASP A 14 -12.90 10.72 -5.62
C ASP A 14 -11.74 10.23 -6.50
N LEU A 15 -10.56 9.98 -5.91
CA LEU A 15 -9.42 9.38 -6.60
C LEU A 15 -9.58 7.87 -6.76
N LEU A 16 -10.06 7.19 -5.72
CA LEU A 16 -10.31 5.76 -5.74
C LEU A 16 -11.37 5.36 -6.76
N GLU A 17 -12.46 6.13 -6.88
CA GLU A 17 -13.54 5.90 -7.86
C GLU A 17 -13.07 6.00 -9.33
N LYS A 18 -11.94 6.69 -9.58
CA LYS A 18 -11.34 6.81 -10.91
C LYS A 18 -10.39 5.65 -11.23
N CYS A 19 -10.04 4.83 -10.24
CA CYS A 19 -9.16 3.69 -10.43
C CYS A 19 -9.93 2.53 -11.09
N PRO A 20 -9.37 1.88 -12.13
CA PRO A 20 -9.99 0.69 -12.69
C PRO A 20 -10.07 -0.44 -11.66
N GLU A 21 -11.16 -1.19 -11.66
CA GLU A 21 -11.24 -2.45 -10.92
C GLU A 21 -10.29 -3.49 -11.53
N HIS A 22 -9.71 -4.35 -10.69
CA HIS A 22 -8.86 -5.48 -11.12
C HIS A 22 -7.69 -5.07 -12.03
N GLN A 23 -6.91 -4.06 -11.62
CA GLN A 23 -5.77 -3.60 -12.42
C GLN A 23 -4.78 -4.73 -12.70
N LYS A 24 -4.20 -4.70 -13.91
CA LYS A 24 -3.18 -5.65 -14.34
C LYS A 24 -1.88 -4.91 -14.59
N LYS A 25 -0.78 -5.46 -14.11
CA LYS A 25 0.56 -4.97 -14.44
C LYS A 25 0.85 -5.12 -15.94
N GLY A 26 1.74 -4.28 -16.44
CA GLY A 26 2.33 -4.40 -17.77
C GLY A 26 3.39 -5.51 -17.87
N GLY A 27 4.21 -5.42 -18.92
CA GLY A 27 5.21 -6.44 -19.23
C GLY A 27 6.43 -6.46 -18.31
N PHE A 28 6.71 -5.38 -17.60
CA PHE A 28 7.87 -5.29 -16.71
C PHE A 28 7.58 -5.85 -15.31
N PRO A 29 8.62 -6.31 -14.58
CA PRO A 29 8.45 -6.88 -13.26
C PRO A 29 8.06 -5.81 -12.23
N VAL A 30 7.22 -6.22 -11.27
CA VAL A 30 6.80 -5.43 -10.12
C VAL A 30 7.33 -6.09 -8.84
N VAL A 31 8.17 -5.38 -8.10
CA VAL A 31 8.83 -5.88 -6.88
C VAL A 31 8.50 -4.97 -5.70
N VAL A 32 7.95 -5.55 -4.64
CA VAL A 32 7.66 -4.85 -3.38
C VAL A 32 8.78 -5.13 -2.38
N PHE A 33 9.22 -4.08 -1.69
CA PHE A 33 10.10 -4.17 -0.52
C PHE A 33 9.30 -3.80 0.72
N GLU A 34 9.18 -4.75 1.63
CA GLU A 34 8.50 -4.64 2.92
C GLU A 34 9.51 -4.59 4.08
N GLY A 35 9.02 -4.26 5.27
CA GLY A 35 9.80 -4.29 6.51
C GLY A 35 9.61 -3.04 7.37
N LEU A 36 10.15 -3.04 8.59
CA LEU A 36 9.92 -1.95 9.57
C LEU A 36 10.61 -0.64 9.16
N ASP A 37 10.20 0.47 9.77
CA ASP A 37 10.86 1.76 9.56
C ASP A 37 12.33 1.72 10.04
N ALA A 38 13.16 2.59 9.45
CA ALA A 38 14.58 2.70 9.79
C ALA A 38 15.44 1.44 9.57
N THR A 39 15.01 0.48 8.73
CA THR A 39 15.79 -0.73 8.38
C THR A 39 16.64 -0.58 7.11
N GLY A 40 16.77 0.63 6.56
CA GLY A 40 17.55 0.89 5.33
C GLY A 40 16.82 0.60 4.02
N LYS A 41 15.52 0.26 4.04
CA LYS A 41 14.72 -0.02 2.82
C LYS A 41 14.84 1.08 1.76
N THR A 42 14.69 2.35 2.16
CA THR A 42 14.76 3.47 1.23
C THR A 42 16.10 3.54 0.47
N THR A 43 17.20 3.16 1.13
CA THR A 43 18.51 3.08 0.48
C THR A 43 18.55 1.93 -0.53
N VAL A 44 18.05 0.75 -0.16
CA VAL A 44 18.01 -0.42 -1.04
C VAL A 44 17.10 -0.18 -2.23
N THR A 45 15.88 0.30 -2.03
CA THR A 45 14.92 0.56 -3.10
C THR A 45 15.43 1.61 -4.07
N GLN A 46 16.12 2.65 -3.58
CA GLN A 46 16.77 3.65 -4.44
C GLN A 46 17.88 3.02 -5.29
N SER A 47 18.77 2.23 -4.68
CA SER A 47 19.84 1.53 -5.39
C SER A 47 19.31 0.56 -6.46
N VAL A 48 18.24 -0.19 -6.15
CA VAL A 48 17.61 -1.13 -7.09
C VAL A 48 16.95 -0.38 -8.24
N LYS A 49 16.23 0.71 -7.95
CA LYS A 49 15.65 1.60 -8.96
C LYS A 49 16.72 2.09 -9.93
N ASP A 50 17.84 2.62 -9.42
CA ASP A 50 18.93 3.15 -10.25
C ASP A 50 19.63 2.04 -11.06
N THR A 51 19.82 0.86 -10.47
CA THR A 51 20.46 -0.30 -11.13
C THR A 51 19.62 -0.87 -12.28
N LEU A 52 18.30 -0.93 -12.10
CA LEU A 52 17.36 -1.48 -13.09
C LEU A 52 16.81 -0.42 -14.04
N ASN A 53 17.22 0.85 -13.89
CA ASN A 53 16.59 1.99 -14.56
C ASN A 53 15.05 1.96 -14.43
N GLY A 54 14.59 1.61 -13.23
CA GLY A 54 13.18 1.40 -12.92
C GLY A 54 12.48 2.65 -12.38
N VAL A 55 11.23 2.45 -11.99
CA VAL A 55 10.41 3.45 -11.29
C VAL A 55 10.28 3.05 -9.84
N LEU A 56 10.45 4.01 -8.92
CA LEU A 56 10.24 3.81 -7.49
C LEU A 56 8.92 4.45 -7.07
N LEU A 57 7.96 3.63 -6.67
CA LEU A 57 6.68 4.05 -6.10
C LEU A 57 6.67 3.77 -4.58
N ARG A 58 5.81 4.47 -3.84
CA ARG A 58 5.75 4.39 -2.38
C ARG A 58 4.29 4.35 -1.92
N SER A 59 4.04 3.71 -0.78
CA SER A 59 2.75 3.76 -0.10
C SER A 59 2.81 4.69 1.13
N PRO A 60 1.90 5.66 1.30
CA PRO A 60 0.81 6.00 0.36
C PRO A 60 1.34 6.72 -0.90
N PRO A 61 0.61 6.66 -2.04
CA PRO A 61 1.01 7.31 -3.27
C PRO A 61 1.07 8.84 -3.13
N ALA A 62 1.91 9.48 -3.97
CA ALA A 62 2.22 10.90 -3.85
C ALA A 62 0.97 11.80 -3.92
N CYS A 63 -0.05 11.39 -4.68
CA CYS A 63 -1.31 12.14 -4.85
C CYS A 63 -2.18 12.21 -3.58
N ILE A 64 -1.94 11.38 -2.57
CA ILE A 64 -2.66 11.42 -1.28
C ILE A 64 -1.72 11.58 -0.07
N ASN A 65 -0.40 11.53 -0.28
CA ASN A 65 0.58 11.56 0.81
C ASN A 65 0.53 12.87 1.63
N GLN A 66 0.06 13.97 1.05
CA GLN A 66 -0.15 15.23 1.77
C GLN A 66 -1.18 15.12 2.91
N TRP A 67 -2.08 14.14 2.87
CA TRP A 67 -3.09 13.93 3.91
C TRP A 67 -2.69 12.86 4.93
N ARG A 68 -1.52 12.23 4.76
CA ARG A 68 -1.05 11.15 5.62
C ARG A 68 -1.11 11.50 7.11
N ALA A 69 -0.59 12.67 7.50
CA ALA A 69 -0.57 13.09 8.90
C ALA A 69 -1.99 13.19 9.50
N ILE A 70 -2.98 13.63 8.71
CA ILE A 70 -4.37 13.74 9.15
C ILE A 70 -4.92 12.35 9.47
N PHE A 71 -4.76 11.39 8.56
CA PHE A 71 -5.24 10.02 8.77
C PHE A 71 -4.42 9.22 9.80
N ASP A 72 -3.14 9.56 9.98
CA ASP A 72 -2.29 8.97 11.01
C ASP A 72 -2.75 9.38 12.44
N ASP A 73 -3.48 10.49 12.60
CA ASP A 73 -4.05 10.92 13.89
C ASP A 73 -5.45 10.35 14.15
N GLU A 74 -6.08 9.71 13.15
CA GLU A 74 -7.43 9.15 13.27
C GLU A 74 -7.46 7.76 13.96
N PRO A 75 -8.62 7.35 14.51
CA PRO A 75 -8.81 6.01 15.05
C PRO A 75 -8.42 4.91 14.06
N ALA A 76 -7.96 3.77 14.60
CA ALA A 76 -7.39 2.68 13.79
C ALA A 76 -8.23 2.26 12.57
N PRO A 77 -9.57 2.12 12.64
CA PRO A 77 -10.37 1.78 11.46
C PRO A 77 -10.27 2.81 10.32
N ILE A 78 -10.22 4.10 10.64
CA ILE A 78 -10.14 5.18 9.64
C ILE A 78 -8.74 5.23 9.03
N LYS A 79 -7.70 5.15 9.87
CA LYS A 79 -6.31 5.07 9.42
C LYS A 79 -6.10 3.89 8.46
N ARG A 80 -6.60 2.71 8.81
CA ARG A 80 -6.50 1.52 7.95
C ARG A 80 -7.22 1.69 6.62
N ALA A 81 -8.41 2.30 6.63
CA ALA A 81 -9.15 2.58 5.40
C ALA A 81 -8.36 3.49 4.45
N PHE A 82 -7.65 4.50 4.99
CA PHE A 82 -6.77 5.37 4.20
C PHE A 82 -5.64 4.61 3.52
N TYR A 83 -4.90 3.78 4.25
CA TYR A 83 -3.81 2.99 3.67
C TYR A 83 -4.32 1.91 2.70
N ALA A 84 -5.47 1.29 2.99
CA ALA A 84 -6.11 0.36 2.07
C ALA A 84 -6.49 1.05 0.75
N ALA A 85 -7.19 2.19 0.80
CA ALA A 85 -7.51 2.98 -0.38
C ALA A 85 -6.26 3.43 -1.14
N GLY A 86 -5.21 3.84 -0.42
CA GLY A 86 -3.91 4.18 -0.99
C GLY A 86 -3.28 3.04 -1.78
N ASN A 87 -3.46 1.78 -1.36
CA ASN A 87 -2.94 0.63 -2.11
C ASN A 87 -3.68 0.42 -3.45
N TYR A 88 -4.98 0.67 -3.53
CA TYR A 88 -5.73 0.59 -4.80
C TYR A 88 -5.42 1.76 -5.74
N ILE A 89 -5.18 2.95 -5.20
CA ILE A 89 -4.70 4.09 -5.99
C ILE A 89 -3.29 3.79 -6.53
N LEU A 90 -2.39 3.31 -5.67
CA LEU A 90 -1.05 2.91 -6.05
C LEU A 90 -1.05 1.76 -7.08
N ALA A 91 -2.03 0.85 -7.04
CA ALA A 91 -2.20 -0.19 -8.05
C ALA A 91 -2.39 0.37 -9.47
N SER A 92 -3.06 1.52 -9.62
CA SER A 92 -3.19 2.21 -10.91
C SER A 92 -1.83 2.71 -11.40
N GLU A 93 -1.07 3.36 -10.52
CA GLU A 93 0.28 3.85 -10.83
C GLU A 93 1.23 2.69 -11.18
N ILE A 94 1.15 1.57 -10.48
CA ILE A 94 1.91 0.35 -10.77
C ILE A 94 1.55 -0.19 -12.15
N ALA A 95 0.25 -0.31 -12.46
CA ALA A 95 -0.23 -0.83 -13.74
C ALA A 95 0.30 -0.01 -14.91
N GLU A 96 0.26 1.32 -14.81
CA GLU A 96 0.79 2.23 -15.81
C GLU A 96 2.33 2.15 -15.91
N ALA A 97 3.05 2.29 -14.79
CA ALA A 97 4.51 2.32 -14.79
C ALA A 97 5.12 1.01 -15.31
N SER A 98 4.50 -0.13 -14.98
CA SER A 98 4.96 -1.46 -15.40
C SER A 98 4.76 -1.76 -16.88
N THR A 99 4.09 -0.89 -17.66
CA THR A 99 4.12 -1.00 -19.13
C THR A 99 5.42 -0.44 -19.71
N GLN A 100 6.16 0.37 -18.96
CA GLN A 100 7.32 1.12 -19.45
C GLN A 100 8.65 0.69 -18.83
N ALA A 101 8.68 0.30 -17.56
CA ALA A 101 9.91 -0.04 -16.84
C ALA A 101 9.65 -0.96 -15.63
N PRO A 102 10.70 -1.63 -15.08
CA PRO A 102 10.61 -2.33 -13.80
C PRO A 102 10.09 -1.39 -12.69
N VAL A 103 9.18 -1.89 -11.86
CA VAL A 103 8.57 -1.11 -10.78
C VAL A 103 9.04 -1.64 -9.44
N ILE A 104 9.67 -0.76 -8.66
CA ILE A 104 10.10 -0.99 -7.28
C ILE A 104 9.10 -0.27 -6.38
N ILE A 105 8.57 -0.96 -5.38
CA ILE A 105 7.57 -0.41 -4.46
C ILE A 105 8.10 -0.46 -3.04
N ASP A 106 8.13 0.69 -2.35
CA ASP A 106 8.41 0.76 -0.91
C ASP A 106 7.07 0.69 -0.14
N ARG A 107 6.83 -0.48 0.46
CA ARG A 107 5.59 -0.90 1.16
C ARG A 107 4.36 -1.03 0.29
N TYR A 108 3.56 -2.06 0.55
CA TYR A 108 2.27 -2.26 -0.10
C TYR A 108 1.27 -2.97 0.84
N TRP A 109 0.51 -3.96 0.34
CA TRP A 109 -0.53 -4.63 1.13
C TRP A 109 -0.02 -5.28 2.42
N HIS A 110 1.18 -5.89 2.42
CA HIS A 110 1.68 -6.58 3.62
C HIS A 110 1.94 -5.62 4.76
N SER A 111 2.42 -4.39 4.48
CA SER A 111 2.50 -3.34 5.51
C SER A 111 1.12 -3.02 6.09
N THR A 112 0.09 -2.83 5.26
CA THR A 112 -1.28 -2.58 5.75
C THR A 112 -1.80 -3.73 6.60
N ALA A 113 -1.65 -4.98 6.15
CA ALA A 113 -2.08 -6.16 6.88
C ALA A 113 -1.32 -6.33 8.22
N ALA A 114 0.01 -6.20 8.21
CA ALA A 114 0.83 -6.34 9.39
C ALA A 114 0.53 -5.28 10.46
N TYR A 115 0.40 -4.01 10.07
CA TYR A 115 0.02 -2.94 11.00
C TYR A 115 -1.42 -3.10 11.51
N THR A 116 -2.33 -3.63 10.68
CA THR A 116 -3.70 -3.94 11.12
C THR A 116 -3.68 -4.97 12.23
N ILE A 117 -3.02 -6.11 12.02
CA ILE A 117 -2.89 -7.16 13.03
C ILE A 117 -2.24 -6.60 14.30
N ALA A 118 -1.11 -5.90 14.16
CA ALA A 118 -0.36 -5.37 15.30
C ALA A 118 -1.14 -4.34 16.15
N THR A 119 -2.09 -3.61 15.55
CA THR A 119 -2.89 -2.60 16.26
C THR A 119 -4.20 -3.13 16.83
N GLU A 120 -4.66 -4.31 16.39
CA GLU A 120 -5.88 -4.93 16.91
C GLU A 120 -5.62 -5.92 18.03
N ILE A 121 -4.40 -6.44 18.16
CA ILE A 121 -4.04 -7.42 19.19
C ILE A 121 -3.31 -6.76 20.36
N ASN A 122 -3.41 -7.35 21.56
CA ASN A 122 -2.70 -6.87 22.76
C ASN A 122 -1.21 -7.30 22.81
N GLY A 123 -0.60 -7.52 21.65
CA GLY A 123 0.80 -7.94 21.48
C GLY A 123 1.10 -9.40 21.85
N LYS A 124 0.09 -10.22 22.15
CA LYS A 124 0.26 -11.63 22.50
C LYS A 124 0.06 -12.52 21.27
N VAL A 125 0.93 -13.52 21.11
CA VAL A 125 0.91 -14.44 19.95
C VAL A 125 -0.42 -15.21 19.86
N GLN A 126 -1.01 -15.58 21.00
CA GLN A 126 -2.30 -16.28 21.02
C GLN A 126 -3.48 -15.42 20.56
N ASP A 127 -3.32 -14.10 20.49
CA ASP A 127 -4.35 -13.17 20.04
C ASP A 127 -4.25 -12.94 18.52
N LEU A 128 -3.29 -13.57 17.83
CA LEU A 128 -3.17 -13.48 16.37
C LEU A 128 -4.40 -14.09 15.68
N PRO A 129 -4.81 -13.53 14.53
CA PRO A 129 -5.83 -14.14 13.70
C PRO A 129 -5.51 -15.61 13.36
N PRO A 130 -6.53 -16.48 13.21
CA PRO A 130 -6.33 -17.88 12.83
C PRO A 130 -5.53 -18.00 11.52
N VAL A 131 -4.77 -19.09 11.34
CA VAL A 131 -3.88 -19.31 10.17
C VAL A 131 -4.57 -19.19 8.80
N HIS A 132 -5.89 -19.31 8.74
CA HIS A 132 -6.69 -19.22 7.52
C HIS A 132 -7.53 -17.94 7.42
N ASP A 133 -7.29 -16.97 8.30
CA ASP A 133 -7.98 -15.69 8.29
C ASP A 133 -7.70 -14.92 6.98
N GLU A 134 -8.71 -14.21 6.48
CA GLU A 134 -8.63 -13.45 5.24
C GLU A 134 -7.57 -12.34 5.30
N VAL A 135 -7.21 -11.84 6.49
CA VAL A 135 -6.17 -10.82 6.66
C VAL A 135 -4.79 -11.26 6.15
N TYR A 136 -4.53 -12.58 6.12
CA TYR A 136 -3.28 -13.15 5.60
C TYR A 136 -3.29 -13.33 4.08
N LYS A 137 -4.45 -13.19 3.42
CA LYS A 137 -4.57 -13.36 1.98
C LYS A 137 -4.32 -12.05 1.26
N TRP A 138 -3.80 -12.18 0.04
CA TRP A 138 -3.75 -11.07 -0.89
C TRP A 138 -5.18 -10.77 -1.39
N PRO A 139 -5.63 -9.50 -1.43
CA PRO A 139 -6.97 -9.17 -1.92
C PRO A 139 -7.09 -9.57 -3.40
N GLU A 140 -8.17 -10.26 -3.77
CA GLU A 140 -8.34 -10.83 -5.11
C GLU A 140 -8.40 -9.77 -6.22
N ASP A 141 -8.85 -8.58 -5.87
CA ASP A 141 -9.05 -7.43 -6.75
C ASP A 141 -7.86 -6.43 -6.74
N LEU A 142 -6.86 -6.65 -5.89
CA LEU A 142 -5.66 -5.81 -5.80
C LEU A 142 -4.54 -6.39 -6.68
N LEU A 143 -3.91 -5.54 -7.49
CA LEU A 143 -2.79 -5.92 -8.36
C LEU A 143 -1.68 -6.62 -7.55
N LYS A 144 -1.43 -7.90 -7.85
CA LYS A 144 -0.40 -8.70 -7.18
C LYS A 144 0.99 -8.47 -7.78
N PRO A 145 2.03 -8.19 -6.98
CA PRO A 145 3.40 -8.06 -7.47
C PRO A 145 3.99 -9.41 -7.89
N ASP A 146 5.05 -9.37 -8.68
CA ASP A 146 5.81 -10.57 -9.08
C ASP A 146 6.66 -11.11 -7.93
N LEU A 147 7.17 -10.21 -7.06
CA LEU A 147 8.04 -10.55 -5.94
C LEU A 147 7.80 -9.59 -4.76
N VAL A 148 7.91 -10.13 -3.55
CA VAL A 148 7.92 -9.38 -2.29
C VAL A 148 9.17 -9.76 -1.51
N LEU A 149 9.92 -8.76 -1.06
CA LEU A 149 11.19 -8.86 -0.32
C LEU A 149 11.11 -8.20 1.04
#